data_AF-A0A0C9UMM7-F1
#
_entry.id   AF-A0A0C9UMM7-F1
#
_cell.length_a   1.000
_cell.length_b   1.000
_cell.length_c   1.000
_cell.angle_alpha   90.00
_cell.angle_beta   90.00
_cell.angle_gamma   90.00
#
_symmetry.space_group_name_H-M   'P 1'
#
loop_
_entity.id
_entity.type
_entity.pdbx_description
1 polymer ?
#
loop_
_entity_poly.entity_id
_entity_poly.type
_entity_poly.pdbx_seq_one_letter_code
_entity_poly.pdbx_strand_id
1 'polypeptide(L)'
;MDIPGIKLTNKDREHLSPNCSDVLTILQEVMPAWDIPHNPQHLVKPTLSQLQFWVGPLVPLDSLVINLLIKWTHQYMFTMNEVFLKDKDQNNYPVLGSWKDILTFWTVSNICNLVHAPAFKPHKAYWSGLPHGPKHTSFKDRFSSFFPGPTIIFGSNSYWNIFKDNGYISEYHDLLKTLNDQEKLAFSDHMQFAFGLLECLPDRGLAAKSQAWRYDKIKGGPCFIVNATSYKILGVGAKKQVSGQRHPKAVSNHKRIQALLLADKENVSLDEALKQEEEEEEEEEEEEEEEEEEEEEEEEEEEEEEEEGYDSATFL
;
A
#
# COMPACT_ATOMS: atom_id res chain seq x y z
N MET A 1 -55.24 3.84 -20.27
CA MET A 1 -54.17 2.90 -19.88
C MET A 1 -52.88 3.45 -20.50
N ASP A 2 -52.28 4.53 -20.00
CA ASP A 2 -51.78 4.81 -18.64
C ASP A 2 -50.93 3.69 -18.07
N ILE A 3 -49.61 3.85 -18.21
CA ILE A 3 -48.57 3.77 -17.16
C ILE A 3 -47.53 4.86 -17.53
N PRO A 4 -46.97 5.62 -16.56
CA PRO A 4 -46.58 7.02 -16.70
C PRO A 4 -45.10 7.24 -17.05
N GLY A 5 -44.83 8.41 -17.64
CA GLY A 5 -43.51 8.83 -18.10
C GLY A 5 -42.54 9.29 -17.00
N ILE A 6 -41.26 9.28 -17.36
CA ILE A 6 -40.19 10.03 -16.70
C ILE A 6 -39.67 11.07 -17.69
N LYS A 7 -39.76 12.34 -17.28
CA LYS A 7 -39.15 13.49 -17.97
C LYS A 7 -37.63 13.31 -18.01
N LEU A 8 -37.09 13.18 -19.22
CA LEU A 8 -35.68 13.45 -19.49
C LEU A 8 -35.43 14.94 -19.25
N THR A 9 -34.52 15.27 -18.33
CA THR A 9 -33.97 16.62 -18.22
C THR A 9 -32.66 16.66 -18.99
N ASN A 10 -32.20 17.85 -19.38
CA ASN A 10 -31.00 18.10 -20.19
C ASN A 10 -29.66 17.59 -19.61
N LYS A 11 -29.68 16.68 -18.61
CA LYS A 11 -28.50 16.14 -17.93
C LYS A 11 -27.95 14.83 -18.52
N ASP A 12 -28.64 14.23 -19.50
CA ASP A 12 -28.20 12.95 -20.08
C ASP A 12 -27.40 13.11 -21.40
N ARG A 13 -26.99 14.33 -21.74
CA ARG A 13 -26.24 14.61 -22.99
C ARG A 13 -24.72 14.74 -22.82
N GLU A 14 -24.16 14.52 -21.63
CA GLU A 14 -22.72 14.71 -21.37
C GLU A 14 -21.99 13.48 -20.78
N HIS A 15 -22.56 12.27 -20.91
CA HIS A 15 -21.90 11.04 -20.43
C HIS A 15 -21.37 10.12 -21.51
N LEU A 16 -20.69 10.71 -22.50
CA LEU A 16 -19.66 10.03 -23.29
C LEU A 16 -18.47 10.97 -23.45
N SER A 17 -17.59 11.02 -22.44
CA SER A 17 -16.21 11.47 -22.65
C SER A 17 -15.29 10.25 -22.67
N PRO A 18 -14.60 9.94 -23.79
CA PRO A 18 -13.72 8.79 -23.88
C PRO A 18 -12.31 9.02 -23.33
N ASN A 19 -11.95 10.23 -22.88
CA ASN A 19 -10.55 10.59 -22.66
C ASN A 19 -10.30 11.16 -21.26
N CYS A 20 -9.43 10.49 -20.51
CA CYS A 20 -8.80 10.98 -19.29
C CYS A 20 -7.72 12.02 -19.64
N SER A 21 -8.09 13.11 -20.34
CA SER A 21 -7.15 14.23 -20.61
C SER A 21 -7.36 15.44 -19.70
N ASP A 22 -8.34 15.39 -18.80
CA ASP A 22 -8.66 16.52 -17.92
C ASP A 22 -8.03 16.32 -16.54
N VAL A 23 -6.71 16.46 -16.47
CA VAL A 23 -5.96 16.64 -15.21
C VAL A 23 -6.42 17.92 -14.47
N LEU A 24 -7.19 18.80 -15.13
CA LEU A 24 -7.73 20.04 -14.59
C LEU A 24 -9.20 19.97 -14.13
N THR A 25 -9.93 18.86 -14.34
CA THR A 25 -11.35 18.74 -13.94
C THR A 25 -11.51 17.84 -12.72
N ILE A 26 -10.71 18.10 -11.68
CA ILE A 26 -10.89 17.50 -10.36
C ILE A 26 -11.61 18.52 -9.47
N LEU A 27 -12.94 18.31 -9.32
CA LEU A 27 -13.85 18.83 -8.28
C LEU A 27 -14.54 20.18 -8.53
N GLN A 28 -15.75 20.14 -9.12
CA GLN A 28 -16.81 21.16 -8.95
C GLN A 28 -17.82 20.69 -7.89
N GLU A 29 -18.11 21.55 -6.89
CA GLU A 29 -19.44 21.85 -6.31
C GLU A 29 -19.37 22.49 -4.88
N VAL A 30 -19.00 23.79 -4.79
CA VAL A 30 -19.44 24.91 -3.88
C VAL A 30 -19.62 24.77 -2.33
N MET A 31 -19.21 25.83 -1.61
CA MET A 31 -19.87 26.40 -0.41
C MET A 31 -19.72 27.96 -0.35
N PRO A 32 -20.56 28.70 0.40
CA PRO A 32 -20.88 30.11 0.17
C PRO A 32 -19.82 31.09 0.70
N ALA A 33 -19.58 32.14 -0.09
CA ALA A 33 -19.02 33.45 0.24
C ALA A 33 -18.32 33.55 1.61
N TRP A 34 -17.12 32.99 1.72
CA TRP A 34 -16.16 33.46 2.69
C TRP A 34 -15.04 34.14 1.93
N ASP A 35 -14.93 35.44 2.18
CA ASP A 35 -13.87 36.30 1.68
C ASP A 35 -12.53 35.63 1.98
N ILE A 36 -11.87 35.15 0.93
CA ILE A 36 -10.44 34.79 0.97
C ILE A 36 -9.70 36.01 0.41
N PRO A 37 -9.48 37.08 1.20
CA PRO A 37 -8.49 38.05 0.79
C PRO A 37 -7.13 37.38 1.01
N HIS A 38 -6.27 37.47 -0.01
CA HIS A 38 -4.86 37.03 -0.05
C HIS A 38 -4.58 35.70 -0.76
N ASN A 39 -4.79 35.76 -2.08
CA ASN A 39 -3.80 35.41 -3.12
C ASN A 39 -3.77 33.94 -3.65
N PRO A 40 -4.63 33.62 -4.65
CA PRO A 40 -4.74 32.28 -5.25
C PRO A 40 -3.61 31.91 -6.24
N GLN A 41 -2.61 32.77 -6.44
CA GLN A 41 -1.43 32.43 -7.27
C GLN A 41 -0.44 31.49 -6.53
N HIS A 42 -0.63 31.28 -5.22
CA HIS A 42 0.23 30.45 -4.35
C HIS A 42 -0.24 29.00 -4.16
N LEU A 43 -1.32 28.57 -4.83
CA LEU A 43 -2.04 27.35 -4.46
C LEU A 43 -1.78 26.11 -5.33
N VAL A 44 -0.69 26.06 -6.11
CA VAL A 44 0.12 24.85 -6.42
C VAL A 44 1.09 25.04 -7.60
N LYS A 45 2.30 24.47 -7.46
CA LYS A 45 3.35 24.41 -8.49
C LYS A 45 3.33 23.04 -9.20
N PRO A 46 3.68 22.95 -10.50
CA PRO A 46 3.84 21.66 -11.17
C PRO A 46 5.00 20.85 -10.55
N THR A 47 4.73 19.59 -10.21
CA THR A 47 5.67 18.59 -9.63
C THR A 47 7.00 18.50 -10.39
N LEU A 48 6.96 18.69 -11.72
CA LEU A 48 8.15 18.62 -12.59
C LEU A 48 9.22 19.69 -12.29
N SER A 49 8.86 20.80 -11.63
CA SER A 49 9.84 21.82 -11.21
C SER A 49 10.77 21.36 -10.07
N GLN A 50 10.51 20.21 -9.45
CA GLN A 50 11.30 19.64 -8.35
C GLN A 50 12.23 18.50 -8.77
N LEU A 51 12.32 18.20 -10.07
CA LEU A 51 13.21 17.16 -10.61
C LEU A 51 14.69 17.40 -10.29
N GLN A 52 15.10 18.61 -9.92
CA GLN A 52 16.51 18.98 -9.75
C GLN A 52 17.20 18.41 -8.50
N PHE A 53 16.49 17.79 -7.55
CA PHE A 53 17.11 17.39 -6.27
C PHE A 53 18.21 16.32 -6.44
N TRP A 54 17.98 15.35 -7.34
CA TRP A 54 18.89 14.24 -7.59
C TRP A 54 19.51 14.26 -9.00
N VAL A 55 19.54 15.43 -9.63
CA VAL A 55 20.11 15.62 -10.99
C VAL A 55 21.63 15.88 -10.94
N GLY A 56 22.20 16.06 -9.74
CA GLY A 56 23.64 16.12 -9.51
C GLY A 56 24.30 14.75 -9.32
N PRO A 57 25.63 14.70 -9.07
CA PRO A 57 26.29 13.46 -8.70
C PRO A 57 25.69 12.92 -7.40
N LEU A 58 25.13 11.71 -7.50
CA LEU A 58 24.54 10.99 -6.38
C LEU A 58 25.60 10.76 -5.30
N VAL A 59 25.32 11.15 -4.05
CA VAL A 59 26.13 10.65 -2.94
C VAL A 59 25.81 9.16 -2.68
N PRO A 60 26.66 8.39 -1.97
CA PRO A 60 26.38 6.97 -1.74
C PRO A 60 25.05 6.71 -1.00
N LEU A 61 24.75 7.55 0.01
CA LEU A 61 23.49 7.48 0.77
C LEU A 61 22.26 7.68 -0.11
N ASP A 62 22.46 8.49 -1.14
CA ASP A 62 21.43 8.86 -2.08
C ASP A 62 21.00 7.61 -2.88
N SER A 63 21.97 6.89 -3.47
CA SER A 63 21.69 5.66 -4.20
C SER A 63 20.96 4.61 -3.34
N LEU A 64 21.26 4.53 -2.04
CA LEU A 64 20.58 3.62 -1.11
C LEU A 64 19.09 3.95 -0.97
N VAL A 65 18.76 5.24 -0.79
CA VAL A 65 17.36 5.71 -0.71
C VAL A 65 16.61 5.43 -2.01
N ILE A 66 17.21 5.71 -3.17
CA ILE A 66 16.58 5.46 -4.47
C ILE A 66 16.28 3.97 -4.65
N ASN A 67 17.27 3.10 -4.40
CA ASN A 67 17.10 1.66 -4.56
C ASN A 67 16.02 1.10 -3.63
N LEU A 68 15.98 1.57 -2.39
CA LEU A 68 14.95 1.16 -1.44
C LEU A 68 13.56 1.65 -1.86
N LEU A 69 13.43 2.87 -2.40
CA LEU A 69 12.16 3.39 -2.91
C LEU A 69 11.70 2.71 -4.20
N ILE A 70 12.63 2.26 -5.06
CA ILE A 70 12.33 1.42 -6.23
C ILE A 70 11.68 0.12 -5.74
N LYS A 71 12.34 -0.59 -4.82
CA LYS A 71 11.85 -1.85 -4.25
C LYS A 71 10.51 -1.67 -3.54
N TRP A 72 10.40 -0.65 -2.68
CA TRP A 72 9.14 -0.34 -2.03
C TRP A 72 8.03 -0.05 -3.04
N THR A 73 8.27 0.78 -4.05
CA THR A 73 7.23 1.12 -5.03
C THR A 73 6.78 -0.12 -5.81
N HIS A 74 7.72 -0.97 -6.21
CA HIS A 74 7.44 -2.23 -6.90
C HIS A 74 6.65 -3.20 -6.01
N GLN A 75 7.24 -3.59 -4.88
CA GLN A 75 6.71 -4.64 -4.01
C GLN A 75 5.43 -4.21 -3.26
N TYR A 76 5.26 -2.92 -2.96
CA TYR A 76 4.03 -2.43 -2.34
C TYR A 76 2.81 -2.66 -3.26
N MET A 77 3.00 -2.59 -4.57
CA MET A 77 1.92 -2.85 -5.53
C MET A 77 1.47 -4.31 -5.53
N PHE A 78 2.31 -5.26 -5.09
CA PHE A 78 1.91 -6.67 -4.91
C PHE A 78 0.77 -6.81 -3.90
N THR A 79 0.67 -5.89 -2.94
CA THR A 79 -0.45 -5.88 -1.99
C THR A 79 -1.77 -5.44 -2.59
N MET A 80 -1.80 -4.86 -3.79
CA MET A 80 -3.05 -4.45 -4.43
C MET A 80 -3.75 -5.67 -5.03
N ASN A 81 -5.06 -5.78 -4.80
CA ASN A 81 -5.83 -6.82 -5.46
C ASN A 81 -5.85 -6.57 -6.99
N GLU A 82 -5.47 -7.60 -7.75
CA GLU A 82 -5.33 -7.54 -9.22
C GLU A 82 -6.61 -7.11 -9.95
N VAL A 83 -7.80 -7.29 -9.35
CA VAL A 83 -9.06 -6.83 -9.96
C VAL A 83 -9.08 -5.31 -10.18
N PHE A 84 -8.23 -4.58 -9.47
CA PHE A 84 -8.07 -3.14 -9.62
C PHE A 84 -6.93 -2.75 -10.55
N LEU A 85 -6.13 -3.68 -11.08
CA LEU A 85 -5.12 -3.40 -12.08
C LEU A 85 -5.75 -3.48 -13.48
N LYS A 86 -5.41 -2.53 -14.35
CA LYS A 86 -6.03 -2.38 -15.68
C LYS A 86 -5.62 -3.43 -16.70
N ASP A 87 -4.44 -3.99 -16.52
CA ASP A 87 -3.92 -5.09 -17.31
C ASP A 87 -3.48 -6.18 -16.31
N LYS A 88 -3.97 -7.38 -16.58
CA LYS A 88 -3.94 -8.53 -15.68
C LYS A 88 -2.81 -9.49 -16.02
N ASP A 89 -2.18 -9.32 -17.19
CA ASP A 89 -1.24 -10.27 -17.75
C ASP A 89 0.18 -9.98 -17.23
N GLN A 90 0.38 -10.00 -15.90
CA GLN A 90 1.65 -9.96 -15.13
C GLN A 90 2.72 -8.86 -15.45
N ASN A 91 2.66 -8.17 -16.59
CA ASN A 91 3.61 -7.16 -17.07
C ASN A 91 3.30 -5.74 -16.59
N ASN A 92 2.31 -5.62 -15.71
CA ASN A 92 1.74 -4.33 -15.34
C ASN A 92 2.38 -3.72 -14.09
N TYR A 93 3.27 -4.45 -13.44
CA TYR A 93 4.09 -3.86 -12.38
C TYR A 93 5.15 -2.96 -13.02
N PRO A 94 5.34 -1.75 -12.49
CA PRO A 94 6.24 -0.78 -13.10
C PRO A 94 7.69 -1.28 -13.00
N VAL A 95 8.39 -1.35 -14.13
CA VAL A 95 9.85 -1.49 -14.12
C VAL A 95 10.44 -0.12 -13.78
N LEU A 96 10.98 0.00 -12.57
CA LEU A 96 11.55 1.24 -12.05
C LEU A 96 13.06 1.10 -11.95
N GLY A 97 13.80 2.02 -12.58
CA GLY A 97 15.26 2.02 -12.54
C GLY A 97 15.87 3.31 -11.96
N SER A 98 15.05 4.33 -11.72
CA SER A 98 15.54 5.64 -11.34
C SER A 98 14.57 6.42 -10.44
N TRP A 99 15.11 7.49 -9.83
CA TRP A 99 14.31 8.48 -9.10
C TRP A 99 13.19 9.09 -9.97
N LYS A 100 13.48 9.33 -11.26
CA LYS A 100 12.49 9.87 -12.20
C LYS A 100 11.33 8.90 -12.41
N ASP A 101 11.61 7.60 -12.44
CA ASP A 101 10.59 6.58 -12.61
C ASP A 101 9.69 6.52 -11.37
N ILE A 102 10.26 6.57 -10.16
CA ILE A 102 9.50 6.66 -8.90
C ILE A 102 8.56 7.89 -8.91
N LEU A 103 9.09 9.07 -9.25
CA LEU A 103 8.30 10.30 -9.30
C LEU A 103 7.17 10.21 -10.33
N THR A 104 7.46 9.64 -11.50
CA THR A 104 6.47 9.46 -12.58
C THR A 104 5.39 8.47 -12.16
N PHE A 105 5.80 7.38 -11.50
CA PHE A 105 4.91 6.33 -11.03
C PHE A 105 3.85 6.87 -10.08
N TRP A 106 4.26 7.64 -9.07
CA TRP A 106 3.38 8.20 -8.04
C TRP A 106 2.65 9.49 -8.46
N THR A 107 2.48 9.74 -9.77
CA THR A 107 1.60 10.81 -10.28
C THR A 107 0.14 10.35 -10.32
N VAL A 108 -0.80 11.29 -10.17
CA VAL A 108 -2.24 11.00 -10.33
C VAL A 108 -2.52 10.43 -11.72
N SER A 109 -1.87 10.98 -12.75
CA SER A 109 -2.00 10.53 -14.14
C SER A 109 -1.58 9.07 -14.31
N ASN A 110 -0.40 8.69 -13.78
CA ASN A 110 0.09 7.33 -13.94
C ASN A 110 -0.74 6.31 -13.13
N ILE A 111 -1.17 6.66 -11.91
CA ILE A 111 -2.09 5.83 -11.14
C ILE A 111 -3.42 5.65 -11.88
N CYS A 112 -3.96 6.70 -12.51
CA CYS A 112 -5.15 6.57 -13.37
C CYS A 112 -4.92 5.63 -14.56
N ASN A 113 -3.71 5.53 -15.10
CA ASN A 113 -3.40 4.63 -16.21
C ASN A 113 -3.23 3.17 -15.75
N LEU A 114 -2.81 2.95 -14.51
CA LEU A 114 -2.54 1.64 -13.95
C LEU A 114 -3.77 1.00 -13.26
N VAL A 115 -4.56 1.82 -12.55
CA VAL A 115 -5.59 1.33 -11.62
C VAL A 115 -7.00 1.59 -12.18
N HIS A 116 -7.90 0.63 -12.00
CA HIS A 116 -9.33 0.79 -12.23
C HIS A 116 -9.98 1.61 -11.13
N ALA A 117 -10.68 2.67 -11.53
CA ALA A 117 -11.47 3.55 -10.66
C ALA A 117 -10.73 4.04 -9.37
N PRO A 118 -9.48 4.54 -9.46
CA PRO A 118 -8.77 5.04 -8.30
C PRO A 118 -9.51 6.22 -7.67
N ALA A 119 -9.54 6.24 -6.35
CA ALA A 119 -10.11 7.32 -5.58
C ALA A 119 -9.02 8.22 -5.03
N PHE A 120 -9.09 9.51 -5.33
CA PHE A 120 -8.12 10.47 -4.83
C PHE A 120 -8.73 11.35 -3.75
N LYS A 121 -8.08 11.41 -2.59
CA LYS A 121 -8.47 12.25 -1.46
C LYS A 121 -7.45 13.37 -1.28
N PRO A 122 -7.91 14.61 -1.08
CA PRO A 122 -7.02 15.72 -0.80
C PRO A 122 -6.35 15.51 0.56
N HIS A 123 -5.02 15.59 0.59
CA HIS A 123 -4.26 15.70 1.84
C HIS A 123 -4.30 17.13 2.38
N LYS A 124 -4.45 17.29 3.70
CA LYS A 124 -4.82 18.57 4.32
C LYS A 124 -3.78 19.13 5.30
N ALA A 125 -2.57 18.55 5.40
CA ALA A 125 -1.64 18.92 6.47
C ALA A 125 -1.18 20.38 6.44
N TYR A 126 -1.18 21.00 5.26
CA TYR A 126 -0.72 22.37 5.05
C TYR A 126 -1.85 23.41 5.03
N TRP A 127 -3.09 22.99 5.28
CA TRP A 127 -4.25 23.89 5.21
C TRP A 127 -4.49 24.53 6.59
N SER A 128 -4.44 25.85 6.64
CA SER A 128 -4.85 26.63 7.82
C SER A 128 -6.34 26.95 7.75
N GLY A 129 -7.00 27.12 8.92
CA GLY A 129 -8.39 27.56 9.00
C GLY A 129 -9.47 26.51 8.72
N LEU A 130 -9.11 25.22 8.57
CA LEU A 130 -10.11 24.15 8.45
C LEU A 130 -10.88 23.94 9.77
N PRO A 131 -12.14 23.46 9.69
CA PRO A 131 -12.89 23.02 10.86
C PRO A 131 -12.08 22.00 11.68
N HIS A 132 -12.33 21.96 13.00
CA HIS A 132 -11.71 20.96 13.88
C HIS A 132 -11.90 19.55 13.31
N GLY A 133 -10.78 18.89 13.04
CA GLY A 133 -10.72 17.54 12.51
C GLY A 133 -9.32 16.94 12.73
N PRO A 134 -9.15 15.63 12.51
CA PRO A 134 -7.86 14.99 12.70
C PRO A 134 -6.79 15.69 11.84
N LYS A 135 -5.71 16.14 12.47
CA LYS A 135 -4.56 16.68 11.74
C LYS A 135 -3.96 15.55 10.90
N HIS A 136 -3.83 15.75 9.60
CA HIS A 136 -3.13 14.81 8.75
C HIS A 136 -1.62 15.01 8.94
N THR A 137 -0.87 13.94 9.18
CA THR A 137 0.60 13.94 9.09
C THR A 137 1.04 14.30 7.68
N SER A 138 2.14 15.06 7.55
CA SER A 138 2.66 15.48 6.25
C SER A 138 3.08 14.28 5.40
N PHE A 139 3.26 14.47 4.09
CA PHE A 139 3.79 13.39 3.24
C PHE A 139 5.17 12.93 3.72
N LYS A 140 6.01 13.87 4.15
CA LYS A 140 7.30 13.59 4.76
C LYS A 140 7.17 12.64 5.94
N ASP A 141 6.34 12.99 6.92
CA ASP A 141 6.17 12.19 8.15
C ASP A 141 5.52 10.82 7.90
N ARG A 142 4.81 10.68 6.77
CA ARG A 142 4.14 9.43 6.40
C ARG A 142 5.11 8.34 5.96
N PHE A 143 6.36 8.65 5.64
CA PHE A 143 7.34 7.62 5.28
C PHE A 143 7.42 6.53 6.35
N SER A 144 7.36 6.91 7.63
CA SER A 144 7.39 6.00 8.78
C SER A 144 6.27 4.97 8.82
N SER A 145 5.13 5.27 8.16
CA SER A 145 4.07 4.28 8.01
C SER A 145 4.45 3.18 7.03
N PHE A 146 5.17 3.52 5.95
CA PHE A 146 5.62 2.58 4.92
C PHE A 146 6.95 1.91 5.28
N PHE A 147 7.82 2.59 6.01
CA PHE A 147 9.12 2.13 6.49
C PHE A 147 9.15 2.16 8.01
N PRO A 148 8.46 1.21 8.67
CA PRO A 148 8.40 1.19 10.11
C PRO A 148 9.72 0.69 10.69
N GLY A 149 10.11 1.23 11.85
CA GLY A 149 11.39 0.90 12.47
C GLY A 149 11.50 -0.56 12.93
N PRO A 150 12.72 -1.07 13.18
CA PRO A 150 12.97 -2.47 13.53
C PRO A 150 12.26 -2.96 14.81
N THR A 151 11.89 -2.03 15.71
CA THR A 151 11.22 -2.33 16.98
C THR A 151 9.71 -2.53 16.84
N ILE A 152 9.15 -2.36 15.64
CA ILE A 152 7.71 -2.53 15.44
C ILE A 152 7.33 -4.02 15.52
N ILE A 153 6.23 -4.27 16.22
CA ILE A 153 5.60 -5.59 16.27
C ILE A 153 4.30 -5.49 15.49
N PHE A 154 4.20 -6.25 14.42
CA PHE A 154 2.93 -6.43 13.71
C PHE A 154 2.15 -7.57 14.36
N GLY A 155 0.82 -7.56 14.21
CA GLY A 155 0.02 -8.73 14.60
C GLY A 155 0.35 -9.91 13.67
N SER A 156 0.20 -11.15 14.15
CA SER A 156 0.49 -12.38 13.40
C SER A 156 -0.11 -12.37 11.99
N ASN A 157 -1.38 -12.02 11.87
CA ASN A 157 -2.09 -12.04 10.57
C ASN A 157 -1.84 -10.81 9.68
N SER A 158 -0.83 -9.99 10.01
CA SER A 158 -0.51 -8.82 9.23
C SER A 158 0.31 -9.19 8.01
N TYR A 159 -0.16 -8.83 6.81
CA TYR A 159 0.64 -8.98 5.58
C TYR A 159 1.92 -8.10 5.59
N TRP A 160 2.12 -7.24 6.60
CA TRP A 160 3.40 -6.55 6.81
C TRP A 160 4.51 -7.50 7.29
N ASN A 161 4.18 -8.64 7.92
CA ASN A 161 5.15 -9.66 8.29
C ASN A 161 5.87 -10.18 7.05
N ILE A 162 5.12 -10.49 5.98
CA ILE A 162 5.68 -10.92 4.70
C ILE A 162 6.79 -9.98 4.18
N PHE A 163 6.58 -8.66 4.26
CA PHE A 163 7.61 -7.68 3.84
C PHE A 163 8.75 -7.54 4.84
N LYS A 164 8.49 -7.76 6.13
CA LYS A 164 9.49 -7.73 7.20
C LYS A 164 10.43 -8.93 7.08
N ASP A 165 9.92 -10.06 6.64
CA ASP A 165 10.68 -11.30 6.53
C ASP A 165 11.40 -11.33 5.17
N ASN A 166 10.67 -11.10 4.07
CA ASN A 166 11.15 -11.35 2.71
C ASN A 166 11.01 -10.17 1.72
N GLY A 167 10.73 -8.96 2.20
CA GLY A 167 10.52 -7.80 1.31
C GLY A 167 11.34 -6.56 1.67
N TYR A 168 10.92 -5.43 1.11
CA TYR A 168 11.62 -4.15 1.26
C TYR A 168 11.77 -3.68 2.71
N ILE A 169 10.93 -4.15 3.65
CA ILE A 169 11.05 -3.82 5.08
C ILE A 169 12.25 -4.56 5.69
N SER A 170 12.45 -5.83 5.34
CA SER A 170 13.63 -6.62 5.72
C SER A 170 14.92 -5.89 5.31
N GLU A 171 15.01 -5.52 4.03
CA GLU A 171 16.17 -4.79 3.50
C GLU A 171 16.36 -3.42 4.12
N TYR A 172 15.26 -2.71 4.40
CA TYR A 172 15.32 -1.46 5.15
C TYR A 172 15.93 -1.67 6.54
N HIS A 173 15.53 -2.73 7.25
CA HIS A 173 16.05 -3.04 8.58
C HIS A 173 17.52 -3.44 8.53
N ASP A 174 17.93 -4.24 7.55
CA ASP A 174 19.33 -4.62 7.36
C ASP A 174 20.19 -3.42 6.99
N LEU A 175 19.70 -2.55 6.11
CA LEU A 175 20.36 -1.29 5.80
C LEU A 175 20.59 -0.46 7.07
N LEU A 176 19.56 -0.30 7.92
CA LEU A 176 19.72 0.42 9.18
C LEU A 176 20.74 -0.21 10.13
N LYS A 177 20.95 -1.53 10.12
CA LYS A 177 21.99 -2.17 10.95
C LYS A 177 23.39 -1.78 10.50
N THR A 178 23.59 -1.54 9.20
CA THR A 178 24.91 -1.18 8.64
C THR A 178 25.29 0.29 8.86
N LEU A 179 24.30 1.17 9.01
CA LEU A 179 24.51 2.61 9.17
C LEU A 179 24.81 2.99 10.62
N ASN A 180 25.72 3.96 10.82
CA ASN A 180 25.90 4.59 12.13
C ASN A 180 24.77 5.58 12.46
N ASP A 181 24.71 6.09 13.68
CA ASP A 181 23.59 6.94 14.13
C ASP A 181 23.46 8.26 13.35
N GLN A 182 24.57 8.85 12.92
CA GLN A 182 24.57 10.06 12.10
C GLN A 182 24.05 9.76 10.68
N GLU A 183 24.47 8.64 10.10
CA GLU A 183 24.00 8.18 8.79
C GLU A 183 22.53 7.79 8.81
N LYS A 184 22.04 7.13 9.88
CA LYS A 184 20.61 6.83 10.06
C LYS A 184 19.76 8.10 10.08
N LEU A 185 20.24 9.14 10.76
CA LEU A 185 19.54 10.43 10.81
C LEU A 185 19.50 11.06 9.41
N ALA A 186 20.63 11.13 8.71
CA ALA A 186 20.69 11.65 7.35
C ALA A 186 19.83 10.83 6.37
N PHE A 187 19.84 9.50 6.51
CA PHE A 187 19.01 8.60 5.71
C PHE A 187 17.51 8.89 5.91
N SER A 188 17.09 9.04 7.17
CA SER A 188 15.71 9.41 7.52
C SER A 188 15.32 10.76 6.90
N ASP A 189 16.21 11.76 6.95
CA ASP A 189 15.96 13.06 6.33
C ASP A 189 15.81 12.96 4.82
N HIS A 190 16.64 12.15 4.14
CA HIS A 190 16.56 11.92 2.71
C HIS A 190 15.26 11.17 2.32
N MET A 191 14.85 10.16 3.10
CA MET A 191 13.58 9.44 2.92
C MET A 191 12.38 10.38 3.09
N GLN A 192 12.35 11.16 4.17
CA GLN A 192 11.32 12.16 4.41
C GLN A 192 11.23 13.17 3.26
N PHE A 193 12.38 13.63 2.77
CA PHE A 193 12.43 14.56 1.66
C PHE A 193 11.87 13.93 0.39
N ALA A 194 12.30 12.71 0.03
CA ALA A 194 11.80 11.98 -1.12
C ALA A 194 10.27 11.80 -1.08
N PHE A 195 9.72 11.38 0.06
CA PHE A 195 8.26 11.29 0.27
C PHE A 195 7.55 12.63 0.09
N GLY A 196 8.18 13.73 0.51
CA GLY A 196 7.65 15.09 0.31
C GLY A 196 7.50 15.51 -1.15
N LEU A 197 8.22 14.86 -2.07
CA LEU A 197 8.19 15.12 -3.52
C LEU A 197 7.15 14.27 -4.27
N LEU A 198 6.63 13.21 -3.66
CA LEU A 198 5.62 12.35 -4.28
C LEU A 198 4.28 13.08 -4.42
N GLU A 199 3.64 12.93 -5.57
CA GLU A 199 2.37 13.60 -5.88
C GLU A 199 1.18 12.89 -5.22
N CYS A 200 1.19 11.55 -5.16
CA CYS A 200 0.20 10.80 -4.41
C CYS A 200 0.81 9.60 -3.69
N LEU A 201 0.08 9.08 -2.71
CA LEU A 201 0.43 7.91 -1.92
C LEU A 201 -0.82 7.08 -1.64
N PRO A 202 -0.68 5.78 -1.33
CA PRO A 202 -1.77 4.98 -0.81
C PRO A 202 -2.39 5.62 0.44
N ASP A 203 -3.73 5.71 0.52
CA ASP A 203 -4.44 6.20 1.70
C ASP A 203 -4.46 5.11 2.78
N ARG A 204 -3.31 4.89 3.42
CA ARG A 204 -3.19 3.96 4.54
C ARG A 204 -3.32 4.65 5.90
N GLY A 205 -3.64 3.85 6.91
CA GLY A 205 -3.56 4.29 8.30
C GLY A 205 -2.12 4.41 8.77
N LEU A 206 -1.91 5.17 9.84
CA LEU A 206 -0.60 5.29 10.50
C LEU A 206 -0.32 4.14 11.49
N ALA A 207 -1.37 3.39 11.87
CA ALA A 207 -1.22 2.29 12.82
C ALA A 207 -0.63 1.06 12.14
N ALA A 208 0.17 0.28 12.87
CA ALA A 208 0.76 -0.99 12.42
C ALA A 208 -0.30 -1.98 11.88
N LYS A 209 -1.48 -2.01 12.52
CA LYS A 209 -2.63 -2.84 12.11
C LYS A 209 -3.40 -2.33 10.89
N SER A 210 -2.99 -1.21 10.28
CA SER A 210 -3.72 -0.65 9.16
C SER A 210 -3.49 -1.44 7.88
N GLN A 211 -4.56 -1.60 7.11
CA GLN A 211 -4.53 -2.16 5.76
C GLN A 211 -3.71 -1.29 4.80
N ALA A 212 -3.08 -1.93 3.80
CA ALA A 212 -2.22 -1.29 2.81
C ALA A 212 -3.07 -0.41 1.89
N TRP A 213 -4.21 -0.95 1.47
CA TRP A 213 -5.17 -0.26 0.62
C TRP A 213 -6.49 -0.07 1.34
N ARG A 214 -6.99 1.17 1.33
CA ARG A 214 -8.39 1.46 1.68
C ARG A 214 -9.24 1.45 0.43
N TYR A 215 -10.44 0.88 0.53
CA TYR A 215 -11.42 0.91 -0.55
C TYR A 215 -12.32 2.15 -0.45
N ASP A 216 -12.53 2.86 -1.56
CA ASP A 216 -13.50 3.94 -1.67
C ASP A 216 -14.83 3.42 -2.21
N LYS A 217 -15.89 3.51 -1.41
CA LYS A 217 -17.22 3.03 -1.80
C LYS A 217 -17.89 3.89 -2.88
N ILE A 218 -17.50 5.15 -3.01
CA ILE A 218 -18.13 6.09 -3.96
C ILE A 218 -17.51 5.89 -5.34
N LYS A 219 -16.18 5.77 -5.40
CA LYS A 219 -15.45 5.57 -6.65
C LYS A 219 -15.39 4.10 -7.07
N GLY A 220 -15.45 3.18 -6.12
CA GLY A 220 -15.42 1.74 -6.38
C GLY A 220 -14.02 1.15 -6.51
N GLY A 221 -13.01 1.76 -5.91
CA GLY A 221 -11.61 1.34 -6.08
C GLY A 221 -10.67 1.77 -4.95
N PRO A 222 -9.35 1.51 -5.08
CA PRO A 222 -8.35 1.84 -4.08
C PRO A 222 -8.23 3.35 -3.84
N CYS A 223 -8.05 3.73 -2.58
CA CYS A 223 -7.87 5.12 -2.16
C CYS A 223 -6.40 5.53 -2.17
N PHE A 224 -6.16 6.71 -2.71
CA PHE A 224 -4.91 7.44 -2.67
C PHE A 224 -5.14 8.79 -1.99
N ILE A 225 -4.13 9.28 -1.29
CA ILE A 225 -4.04 10.67 -0.87
C ILE A 225 -3.17 11.43 -1.86
N VAL A 226 -3.59 12.64 -2.23
CA VAL A 226 -2.82 13.53 -3.11
C VAL A 226 -2.13 14.58 -2.27
N ASN A 227 -0.84 14.82 -2.52
CA ASN A 227 0.00 15.76 -1.79
C ASN A 227 -0.53 17.19 -1.97
N ALA A 228 -0.76 17.91 -0.89
CA ALA A 228 -1.30 19.29 -0.95
C ALA A 228 -0.40 20.29 -1.70
N THR A 229 0.86 19.94 -1.95
CA THR A 229 1.77 20.74 -2.77
C THR A 229 1.57 20.57 -4.28
N SER A 230 0.75 19.58 -4.71
CA SER A 230 0.64 19.12 -6.10
C SER A 230 -0.72 19.34 -6.78
N TYR A 231 -1.77 19.72 -6.06
CA TYR A 231 -3.08 20.07 -6.63
C TYR A 231 -3.65 21.42 -6.17
N LYS A 232 -4.39 22.09 -7.06
CA LYS A 232 -5.18 23.29 -6.75
C LYS A 232 -6.58 22.90 -6.29
N ILE A 233 -7.10 23.54 -5.25
CA ILE A 233 -8.51 23.40 -4.89
C ILE A 233 -9.33 24.25 -5.86
N LEU A 234 -10.16 23.61 -6.68
CA LEU A 234 -11.08 24.29 -7.59
C LEU A 234 -12.47 24.51 -6.96
N GLY A 235 -12.83 23.71 -5.98
CA GLY A 235 -14.07 23.82 -5.22
C GLY A 235 -14.13 22.83 -4.07
N VAL A 236 -15.02 23.08 -3.11
CA VAL A 236 -15.29 22.20 -1.95
C VAL A 236 -16.77 21.85 -2.02
N GLY A 237 -17.13 20.56 -1.89
CA GLY A 237 -18.53 20.14 -2.01
C GLY A 237 -19.08 19.16 -0.99
N ALA A 238 -20.41 18.99 -1.04
CA ALA A 238 -21.16 18.22 -0.07
C ALA A 238 -20.83 16.72 -0.13
N LYS A 239 -20.69 16.10 1.05
CA LYS A 239 -20.40 14.67 1.16
C LYS A 239 -21.67 13.88 0.81
N LYS A 240 -21.65 13.10 -0.27
CA LYS A 240 -22.75 12.16 -0.56
C LYS A 240 -22.81 11.09 0.52
N GLN A 241 -24.02 10.82 1.03
CA GLN A 241 -24.28 9.63 1.83
C GLN A 241 -24.25 8.39 0.95
N VAL A 242 -23.71 7.30 1.49
CA VAL A 242 -23.54 6.02 0.78
C VAL A 242 -24.28 4.94 1.56
N SER A 243 -25.11 4.17 0.86
CA SER A 243 -25.74 2.96 1.39
C SER A 243 -24.82 1.75 1.27
N GLY A 244 -24.95 0.78 2.17
CA GLY A 244 -24.05 -0.38 2.25
C GLY A 244 -24.32 -1.41 1.16
N GLN A 245 -23.35 -1.62 0.28
CA GLN A 245 -23.25 -2.83 -0.54
C GLN A 245 -21.97 -3.61 -0.17
N ARG A 246 -21.93 -4.90 -0.51
CA ARG A 246 -20.70 -5.70 -0.42
C ARG A 246 -19.76 -5.26 -1.55
N HIS A 247 -18.45 -5.20 -1.28
CA HIS A 247 -17.44 -4.73 -2.22
C HIS A 247 -16.21 -5.64 -2.19
N PRO A 248 -15.45 -5.75 -3.30
CA PRO A 248 -14.17 -6.45 -3.31
C PRO A 248 -13.15 -5.77 -2.38
N LYS A 249 -12.24 -6.57 -1.79
CA LYS A 249 -11.15 -6.05 -0.96
C LYS A 249 -10.08 -5.43 -1.85
N ALA A 250 -9.66 -4.20 -1.53
CA ALA A 250 -8.58 -3.50 -2.26
C ALA A 250 -7.19 -4.15 -2.07
N VAL A 251 -7.03 -4.97 -1.04
CA VAL A 251 -5.80 -5.70 -0.72
C VAL A 251 -5.89 -7.13 -1.27
N SER A 252 -4.78 -7.62 -1.81
CA SER A 252 -4.59 -9.01 -2.24
C SER A 252 -4.59 -10.00 -1.05
N ASN A 253 -4.67 -11.30 -1.31
CA ASN A 253 -4.47 -12.34 -0.29
C ASN A 253 -2.97 -12.54 0.02
N HIS A 254 -2.68 -13.12 1.19
CA HIS A 254 -1.31 -13.32 1.68
C HIS A 254 -0.47 -14.22 0.75
N LYS A 255 -0.96 -15.42 0.42
CA LYS A 255 -0.28 -16.38 -0.48
C LYS A 255 0.18 -15.75 -1.80
N ARG A 256 -0.67 -14.94 -2.45
CA ARG A 256 -0.26 -14.25 -3.69
C ARG A 256 0.80 -13.17 -3.45
N ILE A 257 0.73 -12.44 -2.34
CA ILE A 257 1.75 -11.42 -2.01
C ILE A 257 3.09 -12.11 -1.81
N GLN A 258 3.10 -13.25 -1.12
CA GLN A 258 4.28 -14.06 -0.86
C GLN A 258 4.87 -14.62 -2.15
N ALA A 259 4.07 -15.26 -2.99
CA ALA A 259 4.50 -15.75 -4.30
C ALA A 259 5.03 -14.63 -5.22
N LEU A 260 4.44 -13.43 -5.19
CA LEU A 260 4.98 -12.28 -5.95
C LEU A 260 6.33 -11.80 -5.43
N LEU A 261 6.57 -11.84 -4.11
CA LEU A 261 7.86 -11.50 -3.51
C LEU A 261 8.92 -12.56 -3.82
N LEU A 262 8.55 -13.84 -3.77
CA LEU A 262 9.42 -14.95 -4.15
C LEU A 262 9.81 -14.84 -5.64
N ALA A 263 8.84 -14.60 -6.52
CA ALA A 263 9.06 -14.35 -7.93
C ALA A 263 10.01 -13.17 -8.20
N ASP A 264 9.84 -12.05 -7.48
CA ASP A 264 10.72 -10.86 -7.58
C ASP A 264 12.15 -11.16 -7.10
N LYS A 265 12.28 -11.94 -6.01
CA LYS A 265 13.57 -12.28 -5.39
C LYS A 265 14.37 -13.28 -6.25
N GLU A 266 13.72 -14.35 -6.68
CA GLU A 266 14.36 -15.44 -7.44
C GLU A 266 14.33 -15.20 -8.96
N ASN A 267 13.66 -14.13 -9.40
CA ASN A 267 13.47 -13.77 -10.81
C ASN A 267 12.85 -14.92 -11.61
N VAL A 268 11.81 -15.53 -11.03
CA VAL A 268 10.99 -16.60 -11.61
C VAL A 268 9.58 -16.10 -11.94
N SER A 269 8.78 -16.88 -12.66
CA SER A 269 7.39 -16.51 -12.94
C SER A 269 6.51 -16.65 -11.69
N LEU A 270 5.39 -15.91 -11.65
CA LEU A 270 4.43 -16.04 -10.54
C LEU A 270 3.85 -17.45 -10.45
N ASP A 271 3.65 -18.13 -11.58
CA ASP A 271 3.10 -19.49 -11.60
C ASP A 271 4.09 -20.51 -11.04
N GLU A 272 5.40 -20.30 -11.24
CA GLU A 272 6.45 -21.11 -10.61
C GLU A 272 6.52 -20.84 -9.11
N ALA A 273 6.47 -19.57 -8.69
CA ALA A 273 6.48 -19.20 -7.27
C ALA A 273 5.24 -19.68 -6.51
N LEU A 274 4.06 -19.69 -7.14
CA LEU A 274 2.84 -20.23 -6.53
C LEU A 274 2.91 -21.74 -6.32
N LYS A 275 3.60 -22.48 -7.20
CA LYS A 275 3.81 -23.92 -7.02
C LYS A 275 4.78 -24.23 -5.89
N GLN A 276 5.86 -23.47 -5.80
CA GLN A 276 6.82 -23.61 -4.68
C GLN A 276 6.14 -23.38 -3.33
N GLU A 277 5.26 -22.39 -3.23
CA GLU A 277 4.45 -22.14 -2.02
C GLU A 277 3.36 -23.19 -1.77
N GLU A 278 2.95 -23.96 -2.78
CA GLU A 278 2.05 -25.11 -2.58
C GLU A 278 2.84 -26.33 -2.11
N GLU A 279 4.02 -26.57 -2.69
CA GLU A 279 4.93 -27.65 -2.29
C GLU A 279 5.48 -27.45 -0.86
N GLU A 280 5.88 -26.24 -0.48
CA GLU A 280 6.35 -25.93 0.90
C GLU A 280 5.22 -26.08 1.94
N GLU A 281 3.97 -25.72 1.60
CA GLU A 281 2.82 -25.87 2.52
C GLU A 281 2.44 -27.36 2.69
N GLU A 282 2.56 -28.17 1.63
CA GLU A 282 2.40 -29.62 1.70
C GLU A 282 3.50 -30.29 2.54
N GLU A 283 4.77 -29.86 2.40
CA GLU A 283 5.88 -30.36 3.23
C GLU A 283 5.73 -29.99 4.72
N GLU A 284 5.30 -28.75 5.05
CA GLU A 284 5.03 -28.34 6.44
C GLU A 284 3.86 -29.12 7.06
N GLU A 285 2.80 -29.41 6.30
CA GLU A 285 1.68 -30.25 6.77
C GLU A 285 2.12 -31.70 7.02
N GLU A 286 2.98 -32.28 6.17
CA GLU A 286 3.54 -33.61 6.38
C GLU A 286 4.46 -33.67 7.63
N GLU A 287 5.28 -32.64 7.88
CA GLU A 287 6.12 -32.56 9.09
C GLU A 287 5.27 -32.42 10.38
N GLU A 288 4.19 -31.62 10.37
CA GLU A 288 3.28 -31.50 11.52
C GLU A 288 2.54 -32.82 11.80
N GLU A 289 2.12 -33.57 10.76
CA GLU A 289 1.51 -34.90 10.93
C GLU A 289 2.52 -35.92 11.50
N GLU A 290 3.78 -35.91 11.05
CA GLU A 290 4.83 -36.78 11.61
C GLU A 290 5.13 -36.45 13.09
N GLU A 291 5.18 -35.16 13.47
CA GLU A 291 5.37 -34.76 14.88
C GLU A 291 4.19 -35.19 15.77
N GLU A 292 2.94 -35.08 15.29
CA GLU A 292 1.75 -35.56 16.02
C GLU A 292 1.76 -37.09 16.19
N GLU A 293 2.19 -37.85 15.17
CA GLU A 293 2.33 -39.32 15.27
C GLU A 293 3.43 -39.71 16.27
N GLU A 294 4.58 -39.03 16.30
CA GLU A 294 5.65 -39.28 17.28
C GLU A 294 5.19 -38.97 18.73
N GLU A 295 4.44 -37.89 18.95
CA GLU A 295 3.88 -37.58 20.28
C GLU A 295 2.85 -38.64 20.75
N GLU A 296 1.99 -39.15 19.85
CA GLU A 296 1.04 -40.22 20.18
C GLU A 296 1.76 -41.55 20.50
N GLU A 297 2.83 -41.91 19.78
CA GLU A 297 3.64 -43.10 20.08
C GLU A 297 4.36 -42.99 21.45
N GLU A 298 4.90 -41.81 21.80
CA GLU A 298 5.52 -41.60 23.12
C GLU A 298 4.49 -41.70 24.26
N GLU A 299 3.26 -41.20 24.09
CA GLU A 299 2.19 -41.33 25.08
C GLU A 299 1.76 -42.80 25.26
N GLU A 300 1.65 -43.59 24.18
CA GLU A 300 1.31 -45.03 24.27
C GLU A 300 2.42 -45.84 24.98
N GLU A 301 3.70 -45.57 24.72
CA GLU A 301 4.82 -46.23 25.41
C GLU A 301 4.83 -45.91 26.92
N GLU A 302 4.54 -44.67 27.31
CA GLU A 302 4.41 -44.29 28.74
C GLU A 302 3.25 -45.04 29.42
N GLU A 303 2.11 -45.20 28.75
CA GLU A 303 0.97 -45.97 29.29
C GLU A 303 1.29 -47.47 29.44
N GLU A 304 2.01 -48.07 28.49
CA GLU A 304 2.44 -49.48 28.57
C GLU A 304 3.45 -49.71 29.72
N GLU A 305 4.42 -48.80 29.92
CA GLU A 305 5.37 -48.88 31.04
C GLU A 305 4.67 -48.76 32.40
N GLU A 306 3.64 -47.90 32.51
CA GLU A 306 2.82 -47.80 33.71
C GLU A 306 2.05 -49.10 33.97
N GLU A 307 1.46 -49.76 32.96
CA GLU A 307 0.74 -51.02 33.11
C GLU A 307 1.66 -52.19 33.53
N GLU A 308 2.85 -52.33 32.92
CA GLU A 308 3.81 -53.38 33.28
C GLU A 308 4.40 -53.18 34.70
N GLY A 309 4.48 -51.94 35.18
CA GLY A 309 4.89 -51.61 36.54
C GLY A 309 3.99 -52.21 37.63
N TYR A 310 2.69 -52.39 37.36
CA TYR A 310 1.71 -52.90 38.32
C TYR A 310 1.71 -54.43 38.47
N ASP A 311 2.09 -55.18 37.43
CA ASP A 311 2.07 -56.65 37.46
C ASP A 311 3.30 -57.27 38.18
N SER A 312 4.38 -56.49 38.34
CA SER A 312 5.54 -56.92 39.13
C SER A 312 5.33 -56.88 40.66
N ALA A 313 4.27 -56.20 41.13
CA ALA A 313 3.98 -56.00 42.54
C ALA A 313 3.09 -57.08 43.19
N THR A 314 2.62 -58.08 42.45
CA THR A 314 1.66 -59.11 42.95
C THR A 314 2.27 -60.47 43.30
N PHE A 315 3.59 -60.66 43.21
CA PHE A 315 4.27 -61.88 43.69
C PHE A 315 5.19 -61.60 44.90
N LEU A 316 4.61 -61.24 46.04
CA LEU A 316 5.21 -61.40 47.37
C LEU A 316 4.16 -61.85 48.40
#